data_AF-A0A1B7NQ45-F1
#
_entry.id   AF-A0A1B7NQ45-F1
#
_cell.length_a   1.000
_cell.length_b   1.000
_cell.length_c   1.000
_cell.angle_alpha   90.00
_cell.angle_beta   90.00
_cell.angle_gamma   90.00
#
_symmetry.space_group_name_H-M   'P 1'
#
loop_
_entity.id
_entity.type
_entity.pdbx_description
1 polymer ?
#
loop_
_entity_poly.entity_id
_entity_poly.type
_entity_poly.pdbx_seq_one_letter_code
_entity_poly.pdbx_strand_id
1 'polypeptide(L)'
;MGFPALNVDILGDINVTLATSALYSSCVAWTVLYDMIYAHMDIKYDAAAGIKSIALKHEHNTKAILSALAVTQVVFLAAAGVAVNAGPIFFIGSCGSAIASLATLIWKVKLKDVGDCWWWFKNGCWITGGGITLGLLGEYLAQIFGLYESADPTVDGSKKKE
;
A
#
# COMPACT_ATOMS: atom_id res chain seq x y z
N MET A 1 -4.94 -2.32 -22.80
CA MET A 1 -5.97 -1.26 -22.93
C MET A 1 -5.35 0.02 -22.39
N GLY A 2 -5.18 1.06 -23.19
CA GLY A 2 -4.59 2.33 -22.72
C GLY A 2 -5.63 3.25 -22.06
N PHE A 3 -5.18 4.19 -21.25
CA PHE A 3 -6.03 5.19 -20.56
C PHE A 3 -7.04 5.94 -21.46
N PRO A 4 -6.71 6.30 -22.73
CA PRO A 4 -7.69 6.92 -23.62
C PRO A 4 -8.91 6.02 -23.95
N ALA A 5 -8.75 4.71 -23.89
CA ALA A 5 -9.84 3.76 -24.14
C ALA A 5 -10.78 3.58 -22.95
N LEU A 6 -10.37 4.03 -21.75
CA LEU A 6 -11.20 4.04 -20.55
C LEU A 6 -11.94 5.38 -20.35
N ASN A 7 -11.77 6.33 -21.29
CA ASN A 7 -12.28 7.70 -21.18
C ASN A 7 -11.80 8.41 -19.90
N VAL A 8 -10.62 8.04 -19.39
CA VAL A 8 -10.00 8.63 -18.21
C VAL A 8 -8.87 9.55 -18.66
N ASP A 9 -9.04 10.85 -18.46
CA ASP A 9 -7.98 11.83 -18.67
C ASP A 9 -7.17 12.00 -17.39
N ILE A 10 -5.99 11.38 -17.35
CA ILE A 10 -5.10 11.49 -16.19
C ILE A 10 -4.64 12.93 -15.99
N LEU A 11 -4.32 13.66 -17.06
CA LEU A 11 -3.69 14.98 -16.96
C LEU A 11 -4.71 16.11 -16.84
N GLY A 12 -5.93 15.90 -17.35
CA GLY A 12 -7.02 16.87 -17.29
C GLY A 12 -7.84 16.81 -16.00
N ASP A 13 -7.91 15.66 -15.33
CA ASP A 13 -8.64 15.51 -14.06
C ASP A 13 -7.68 15.48 -12.87
N ILE A 14 -7.79 16.51 -12.03
CA ILE A 14 -6.96 16.66 -10.83
C ILE A 14 -7.12 15.52 -9.83
N ASN A 15 -8.33 14.97 -9.68
CA ASN A 15 -8.59 13.86 -8.76
C ASN A 15 -7.94 12.58 -9.27
N VAL A 16 -8.03 12.32 -10.58
CA VAL A 16 -7.37 11.18 -11.22
C VAL A 16 -5.84 11.31 -11.16
N THR A 17 -5.29 12.50 -11.43
CA THR A 17 -3.85 12.79 -11.26
C THR A 17 -3.41 12.49 -9.82
N LEU A 18 -4.13 13.02 -8.83
CA LEU A 18 -3.81 12.85 -7.42
C LEU A 18 -3.90 11.38 -7.01
N ALA A 19 -4.95 10.67 -7.41
CA ALA A 19 -5.11 9.25 -7.13
C ALA A 19 -3.96 8.42 -7.72
N THR A 20 -3.63 8.66 -8.99
CA THR A 20 -2.58 7.90 -9.70
C THR A 20 -1.20 8.17 -9.12
N SER A 21 -0.86 9.44 -8.87
CA SER A 21 0.42 9.84 -8.30
C SER A 21 0.60 9.37 -6.85
N ALA A 22 -0.46 9.44 -6.04
CA ALA A 22 -0.46 8.92 -4.68
C ALA A 22 -0.30 7.39 -4.67
N LEU A 23 -1.08 6.66 -5.47
CA LEU A 23 -0.97 5.20 -5.56
C LEU A 23 0.43 4.77 -6.03
N TYR A 24 1.00 5.45 -7.02
CA TYR A 24 2.36 5.21 -7.48
C TYR A 24 3.39 5.47 -6.37
N SER A 25 3.26 6.58 -5.65
CA SER A 25 4.14 6.91 -4.52
C SER A 25 4.05 5.90 -3.38
N SER A 26 2.86 5.36 -3.13
CA SER A 26 2.65 4.25 -2.20
C SER A 26 3.42 3.00 -2.63
N CYS A 27 3.34 2.62 -3.90
CA CYS A 27 4.07 1.47 -4.45
C CYS A 27 5.59 1.66 -4.36
N VAL A 28 6.09 2.88 -4.64
CA VAL A 28 7.52 3.21 -4.51
C VAL A 28 7.96 3.09 -3.05
N ALA A 29 7.21 3.66 -2.10
CA ALA A 29 7.54 3.57 -0.68
C ALA A 29 7.58 2.12 -0.18
N TRP A 30 6.63 1.29 -0.62
CA TRP A 30 6.64 -0.14 -0.32
C TRP A 30 7.85 -0.86 -0.92
N THR A 31 8.19 -0.53 -2.16
CA THR A 31 9.35 -1.09 -2.87
C THR A 31 10.64 -0.82 -2.13
N VAL A 32 10.87 0.43 -1.74
CA VAL A 32 12.04 0.80 -0.95
C VAL A 32 12.05 0.10 0.40
N LEU A 33 10.89 -0.09 1.03
CA LEU A 33 10.77 -0.79 2.31
C LEU A 33 11.22 -2.25 2.21
N TYR A 34 10.66 -3.02 1.26
CA TYR A 34 11.02 -4.44 1.16
C TYR A 34 12.42 -4.65 0.56
N ASP A 35 12.89 -3.75 -0.31
CA ASP A 35 14.26 -3.77 -0.83
C ASP A 35 15.28 -3.49 0.29
N MET A 36 14.95 -2.61 1.24
CA MET A 36 15.79 -2.38 2.42
C MET A 36 15.91 -3.63 3.32
N ILE A 37 14.87 -4.46 3.42
CA ILE A 37 14.96 -5.76 4.11
C ILE A 37 15.88 -6.70 3.34
N TYR A 38 15.76 -6.72 2.02
CA TYR A 38 16.62 -7.55 1.17
C TYR A 38 18.10 -7.15 1.30
N ALA A 39 18.40 -5.85 1.27
CA ALA A 39 19.74 -5.30 1.43
C ALA A 39 20.43 -5.68 2.76
N HIS A 40 19.68 -6.10 3.78
CA HIS A 40 20.29 -6.59 5.03
C HIS A 40 21.01 -7.93 4.87
N MET A 41 20.71 -8.70 3.82
CA MET A 41 21.44 -9.92 3.50
C MET A 41 22.87 -9.63 3.05
N ASP A 42 23.05 -8.49 2.39
CA ASP A 42 24.31 -8.14 1.73
C ASP A 42 25.22 -7.25 2.57
N ILE A 43 24.80 -6.82 3.77
CA ILE A 43 25.59 -5.93 4.66
C ILE A 43 27.05 -6.39 4.84
N LYS A 44 27.28 -7.70 5.04
CA LYS A 44 28.64 -8.25 5.24
C LYS A 44 29.47 -8.19 3.95
N TYR A 45 28.83 -8.47 2.81
CA TYR A 45 29.47 -8.48 1.50
C TYR A 45 29.74 -7.04 1.01
N ASP A 46 28.77 -6.15 1.21
CA ASP A 46 28.90 -4.71 0.94
C ASP A 46 30.07 -4.10 1.71
N ALA A 47 30.16 -4.39 3.02
CA ALA A 47 31.25 -3.91 3.84
C ALA A 47 32.62 -4.43 3.36
N ALA A 48 32.70 -5.72 3.00
CA ALA A 48 33.92 -6.32 2.46
C ALA A 48 34.32 -5.75 1.09
N ALA A 49 33.34 -5.40 0.26
CA ALA A 49 33.54 -4.78 -1.06
C ALA A 49 33.76 -3.26 -0.99
N GLY A 50 33.66 -2.64 0.19
CA GLY A 50 33.75 -1.18 0.36
C GLY A 50 32.53 -0.40 -0.15
N ILE A 51 31.41 -1.09 -0.38
CA ILE A 51 30.14 -0.50 -0.83
C ILE A 51 29.44 0.14 0.38
N LYS A 52 29.08 1.42 0.26
CA LYS A 52 28.43 2.20 1.33
C LYS A 52 26.90 2.17 1.19
N SER A 53 26.29 0.99 1.36
CA SER A 53 24.83 0.85 1.22
C SER A 53 24.05 1.59 2.31
N ILE A 54 22.80 1.97 2.00
CA ILE A 54 21.91 2.67 2.93
C ILE A 54 21.62 1.79 4.16
N ALA A 55 21.50 0.48 3.94
CA ALA A 55 21.34 -0.52 5.00
C ALA A 55 22.56 -0.53 5.94
N LEU A 56 23.78 -0.54 5.39
CA LEU A 56 25.02 -0.46 6.17
C LEU A 56 25.10 0.86 6.97
N LYS A 57 24.74 2.00 6.36
CA LYS A 57 24.75 3.30 7.05
C LYS A 57 23.73 3.41 8.19
N HIS A 58 22.60 2.70 8.09
CA HIS A 58 21.51 2.80 9.06
C HIS A 58 21.21 1.48 9.78
N GLU A 59 22.18 0.58 9.88
CA GLU A 59 22.00 -0.74 10.51
C GLU A 59 21.36 -0.62 11.92
N HIS A 60 21.78 0.36 12.70
CA HIS A 60 21.27 0.62 14.05
C HIS A 60 19.84 1.20 14.10
N ASN A 61 19.40 1.90 13.04
CA ASN A 61 18.13 2.62 12.99
C ASN A 61 17.17 2.09 11.92
N THR A 62 17.45 0.93 11.34
CA THR A 62 16.70 0.41 10.19
C THR A 62 15.21 0.29 10.49
N LYS A 63 14.83 -0.22 11.66
CA LYS A 63 13.40 -0.36 12.01
C LYS A 63 12.66 0.98 12.03
N ALA A 64 13.33 2.08 12.40
CA ALA A 64 12.74 3.41 12.35
C ALA A 64 12.52 3.87 10.90
N ILE A 65 13.47 3.60 10.00
CA ILE A 65 13.35 3.93 8.57
C ILE A 65 12.26 3.09 7.91
N LEU A 66 12.22 1.78 8.18
CA LEU A 66 11.15 0.89 7.70
C LEU A 66 9.78 1.37 8.20
N SER A 67 9.68 1.84 9.44
CA SER A 67 8.43 2.39 9.98
C SER A 67 8.02 3.69 9.27
N ALA A 68 8.97 4.59 8.99
CA ALA A 68 8.70 5.82 8.23
C ALA A 68 8.23 5.51 6.80
N LEU A 69 8.85 4.54 6.14
CA LEU A 69 8.44 4.07 4.81
C LEU A 69 7.06 3.40 4.85
N ALA A 70 6.75 2.62 5.88
CA ALA A 70 5.45 1.98 6.05
C ALA A 70 4.34 3.02 6.24
N VAL A 71 4.56 4.02 7.09
CA VAL A 71 3.62 5.14 7.28
C VAL A 71 3.44 5.89 5.95
N THR A 72 4.53 6.18 5.24
CA THR A 72 4.49 6.85 3.93
C THR A 72 3.66 6.06 2.92
N GLN A 73 3.89 4.75 2.82
CA GLN A 73 3.12 3.84 1.96
C GLN A 73 1.62 3.91 2.27
N VAL A 74 1.24 3.76 3.54
CA VAL A 74 -0.17 3.76 3.97
C VAL A 74 -0.82 5.13 3.76
N VAL A 75 -0.13 6.23 4.06
CA VAL A 75 -0.66 7.59 3.87
C VAL A 75 -0.96 7.85 2.40
N PHE A 76 -0.03 7.51 1.50
CA PHE A 76 -0.26 7.66 0.06
C PHE A 76 -1.34 6.71 -0.47
N LEU A 77 -1.45 5.50 0.07
CA LEU A 77 -2.53 4.57 -0.30
C LEU A 77 -3.90 5.14 0.12
N ALA A 78 -3.99 5.67 1.34
CA ALA A 78 -5.21 6.30 1.84
C ALA A 78 -5.55 7.56 1.04
N ALA A 79 -4.56 8.39 0.70
CA ALA A 79 -4.75 9.59 -0.14
C ALA A 79 -5.30 9.23 -1.52
N ALA A 80 -4.83 8.12 -2.12
CA ALA A 80 -5.38 7.62 -3.38
C ALA A 80 -6.86 7.23 -3.24
N GLY A 81 -7.24 6.55 -2.15
CA GLY A 81 -8.62 6.21 -1.85
C GLY A 81 -9.52 7.43 -1.67
N VAL A 82 -9.05 8.45 -0.94
CA VAL A 82 -9.78 9.72 -0.75
C VAL A 82 -9.99 10.43 -2.09
N ALA A 83 -8.97 10.49 -2.95
CA ALA A 83 -9.04 11.17 -4.25
C ALA A 83 -10.10 10.55 -5.19
N VAL A 84 -10.39 9.25 -5.05
CA VAL A 84 -11.42 8.55 -5.86
C VAL A 84 -12.74 8.33 -5.12
N ASN A 85 -12.90 8.91 -3.92
CA ASN A 85 -14.06 8.65 -3.04
C ASN A 85 -14.32 7.16 -2.80
N ALA A 86 -13.26 6.38 -2.55
CA ALA A 86 -13.38 4.97 -2.23
C ALA A 86 -14.22 4.75 -0.96
N GLY A 87 -14.94 3.65 -0.91
CA GLY A 87 -15.76 3.27 0.22
C GLY A 87 -14.97 2.69 1.41
N PRO A 88 -15.65 2.40 2.52
CA PRO A 88 -15.02 1.88 3.74
C PRO A 88 -14.32 0.53 3.53
N ILE A 89 -14.75 -0.30 2.55
CA ILE A 89 -14.11 -1.58 2.27
C ILE A 89 -12.68 -1.37 1.78
N PHE A 90 -12.42 -0.35 0.97
CA PHE A 90 -11.04 0.01 0.59
C PHE A 90 -10.19 0.39 1.79
N PHE A 91 -10.68 1.28 2.66
CA PHE A 91 -9.89 1.76 3.80
C PHE A 91 -9.61 0.65 4.82
N ILE A 92 -10.61 -0.17 5.14
CA ILE A 92 -10.44 -1.27 6.10
C ILE A 92 -9.65 -2.42 5.46
N GLY A 93 -10.00 -2.81 4.24
CA GLY A 93 -9.37 -3.92 3.54
C GLY A 93 -7.95 -3.60 3.09
N SER A 94 -7.78 -2.59 2.24
CA SER A 94 -6.47 -2.27 1.64
C SER A 94 -5.54 -1.59 2.65
N CYS A 95 -5.96 -0.46 3.24
CA CYS A 95 -5.09 0.26 4.17
C CYS A 95 -4.92 -0.52 5.48
N GLY A 96 -5.98 -1.13 6.02
CA GLY A 96 -5.90 -1.93 7.24
C GLY A 96 -4.99 -3.16 7.10
N SER A 97 -5.08 -3.90 5.99
CA SER A 97 -4.17 -5.03 5.75
C SER A 97 -2.72 -4.59 5.53
N ALA A 98 -2.50 -3.45 4.87
CA ALA A 98 -1.16 -2.86 4.73
C ALA A 98 -0.55 -2.52 6.10
N ILE A 99 -1.31 -1.82 6.96
CA ILE A 99 -0.87 -1.48 8.32
C ILE A 99 -0.54 -2.76 9.11
N ALA A 100 -1.46 -3.73 9.16
CA ALA A 100 -1.29 -4.94 9.94
C ALA A 100 -0.09 -5.78 9.47
N SER A 101 0.04 -5.97 8.15
CA SER A 101 1.12 -6.76 7.56
C SER A 101 2.48 -6.09 7.75
N LEU A 102 2.60 -4.79 7.45
CA LEU A 102 3.86 -4.05 7.59
C LEU A 102 4.28 -3.90 9.05
N ALA A 103 3.34 -3.61 9.96
CA ALA A 103 3.65 -3.54 11.39
C ALA A 103 4.14 -4.90 11.91
N THR A 104 3.49 -6.00 11.50
CA THR A 104 3.92 -7.36 11.88
C THR A 104 5.30 -7.67 11.34
N LEU A 105 5.56 -7.32 10.07
CA LEU A 105 6.87 -7.49 9.44
C LEU A 105 7.95 -6.75 10.23
N ILE A 106 7.75 -5.46 10.50
CA ILE A 106 8.77 -4.61 11.15
C ILE A 106 9.04 -5.09 12.58
N TRP A 107 7.99 -5.53 13.27
CA TRP A 107 8.10 -6.04 14.61
C TRP A 107 8.88 -7.36 14.65
N LYS A 108 8.53 -8.32 13.78
CA LYS A 108 9.06 -9.69 13.83
C LYS A 108 10.40 -9.89 13.13
N VAL A 109 10.70 -9.12 12.08
CA VAL A 109 11.91 -9.32 11.28
C VAL A 109 13.18 -9.18 12.13
N LYS A 110 14.06 -10.16 11.99
CA LYS A 110 15.40 -10.22 12.57
C LYS A 110 16.41 -9.84 11.50
N LEU A 111 16.73 -8.55 11.43
CA LEU A 111 17.61 -7.97 10.41
C LEU A 111 19.05 -8.54 10.36
N LYS A 112 19.49 -9.25 11.42
CA LYS A 112 20.80 -9.90 11.47
C LYS A 112 20.78 -11.35 10.96
N ASP A 113 19.60 -11.90 10.72
CA ASP A 113 19.39 -13.26 10.23
C ASP A 113 18.99 -13.19 8.75
N VAL A 114 19.88 -13.66 7.88
CA VAL A 114 19.70 -13.66 6.42
C VAL A 114 18.49 -14.52 6.01
N GLY A 115 18.28 -15.65 6.69
CA GLY A 115 17.17 -16.56 6.41
C GLY A 115 15.83 -15.94 6.78
N ASP A 116 15.76 -15.27 7.93
CA ASP A 116 14.56 -14.54 8.37
C ASP A 116 14.26 -13.35 7.45
N CYS A 117 15.28 -12.59 7.04
CA CYS A 117 15.12 -11.53 6.05
C CYS A 117 14.58 -12.06 4.71
N TRP A 118 15.04 -13.23 4.26
CA TRP A 118 14.59 -13.84 3.00
C TRP A 118 13.15 -14.31 3.09
N TRP A 119 12.79 -14.90 4.23
CA TRP A 119 11.42 -15.29 4.49
C TRP A 119 10.48 -14.07 4.48
N TRP A 120 10.85 -12.98 5.14
CA TRP A 120 10.04 -11.75 5.16
C TRP A 120 10.00 -11.03 3.82
N PHE A 121 11.11 -11.02 3.06
CA PHE A 121 11.13 -10.48 1.70
C PHE A 121 10.15 -11.21 0.79
N LYS A 122 10.21 -12.55 0.77
CA LYS A 122 9.35 -13.37 -0.09
C LYS A 122 7.90 -13.36 0.40
N ASN A 123 7.66 -13.74 1.65
CA ASN A 123 6.30 -13.94 2.15
C ASN A 123 5.63 -12.64 2.55
N GLY A 124 6.39 -11.67 3.09
CA GLY A 124 5.86 -10.34 3.41
C GLY A 124 5.33 -9.62 2.16
N CYS A 125 6.01 -9.76 1.01
CA CYS A 125 5.52 -9.24 -0.26
C CYS A 125 4.14 -9.82 -0.62
N TRP A 126 3.98 -11.14 -0.52
CA TRP A 126 2.69 -11.80 -0.77
C TRP A 126 1.60 -11.41 0.23
N ILE A 127 1.94 -11.28 1.52
CA ILE A 127 0.97 -10.93 2.56
C ILE A 127 0.50 -9.48 2.38
N THR A 128 1.41 -8.52 2.26
CA THR A 128 1.06 -7.10 2.12
C THR A 128 0.40 -6.84 0.77
N GLY A 129 0.99 -7.32 -0.34
CA GLY A 129 0.44 -7.14 -1.67
C GLY A 129 -0.90 -7.86 -1.86
N GLY A 130 -1.01 -9.09 -1.36
CA GLY A 130 -2.24 -9.86 -1.37
C GLY A 130 -3.36 -9.17 -0.57
N GLY A 131 -3.05 -8.67 0.62
CA GLY A 131 -4.00 -7.91 1.44
C GLY A 131 -4.52 -6.65 0.74
N ILE A 132 -3.61 -5.82 0.20
CA ILE A 132 -3.99 -4.61 -0.54
C ILE A 132 -4.84 -4.96 -1.77
N THR A 133 -4.45 -5.99 -2.51
CA THR A 133 -5.16 -6.43 -3.72
C THR A 133 -6.57 -6.96 -3.39
N LEU A 134 -6.71 -7.74 -2.32
CA LEU A 134 -8.01 -8.25 -1.88
C LEU A 134 -8.93 -7.12 -1.38
N GLY A 135 -8.38 -6.11 -0.69
CA GLY A 135 -9.13 -4.92 -0.31
C GLY A 135 -9.63 -4.11 -1.52
N LEU A 136 -8.75 -3.88 -2.50
CA LEU A 136 -9.10 -3.24 -3.77
C LEU A 136 -10.17 -4.02 -4.54
N LEU A 137 -10.03 -5.34 -4.64
CA LEU A 137 -11.00 -6.21 -5.28
C LEU A 137 -12.35 -6.18 -4.55
N GLY A 138 -12.33 -6.23 -3.21
CA GLY A 138 -13.53 -6.13 -2.40
C GLY A 138 -14.26 -4.81 -2.60
N GLU A 139 -13.53 -3.70 -2.63
CA GLU A 139 -14.10 -2.38 -2.95
C GLU A 139 -14.70 -2.36 -4.36
N TYR A 140 -13.97 -2.85 -5.35
CA TYR A 140 -14.45 -2.91 -6.74
C TYR A 140 -15.75 -3.71 -6.88
N LEU A 141 -15.84 -4.87 -6.21
CA LEU A 141 -17.06 -5.67 -6.17
C LEU A 141 -18.19 -4.95 -5.44
N ALA A 142 -17.91 -4.29 -4.32
CA ALA A 142 -18.93 -3.55 -3.57
C ALA A 142 -19.56 -2.40 -4.39
N GLN A 143 -18.74 -1.69 -5.17
CA GLN A 143 -19.21 -0.67 -6.10
C GLN A 143 -20.05 -1.28 -7.23
N ILE A 144 -19.61 -2.39 -7.83
CA ILE A 144 -20.37 -3.09 -8.89
C ILE A 144 -21.74 -3.58 -8.40
N PHE A 145 -21.80 -4.09 -7.18
CA PHE A 145 -23.04 -4.63 -6.61
C PHE A 145 -23.91 -3.57 -5.94
N GLY A 146 -23.55 -2.27 -6.01
CA GLY A 146 -24.35 -1.18 -5.45
C GLY A 146 -24.48 -1.25 -3.92
N LEU A 147 -23.49 -1.82 -3.23
CA LEU A 147 -23.53 -2.03 -1.78
C LEU A 147 -23.68 -0.72 -1.01
N TYR A 148 -23.18 0.38 -1.59
CA TYR A 148 -23.23 1.71 -1.00
C TYR A 148 -24.51 2.50 -1.35
N GLU A 149 -25.21 2.17 -2.45
CA GLU A 149 -26.53 2.76 -2.78
C GLU A 149 -27.63 2.28 -1.83
N SER A 150 -27.49 1.07 -1.29
CA SER A 150 -28.46 0.48 -0.36
C SER A 150 -28.38 1.06 1.07
N ALA A 151 -27.34 1.86 1.36
CA ALA A 151 -27.01 2.33 2.70
C ALA A 151 -27.46 3.78 2.99
N ASP A 152 -28.13 4.45 2.03
CA ASP A 152 -28.71 5.78 2.22
C ASP A 152 -30.22 5.69 2.50
N PRO A 153 -30.69 5.80 3.75
CA PRO A 153 -32.11 5.68 4.08
C PRO A 153 -32.95 6.91 3.69
N THR A 154 -32.35 7.93 3.06
CA THR A 154 -33.01 9.24 2.92
C THR A 154 -33.84 9.42 1.64
N VAL A 155 -33.91 8.43 0.75
CA VAL A 155 -34.57 8.58 -0.58
C VAL A 155 -35.88 7.79 -0.74
N ASP A 156 -36.36 7.04 0.26
CA ASP A 156 -37.65 6.32 0.15
C ASP A 156 -38.89 7.18 0.52
N GLY A 157 -38.69 8.43 0.95
CA GLY A 157 -39.77 9.28 1.46
C GLY A 157 -40.58 10.08 0.43
N SER A 158 -40.17 10.15 -0.85
CA SER A 158 -40.75 11.11 -1.81
C SER A 158 -41.59 10.50 -2.94
N LYS A 159 -41.81 9.17 -2.97
CA LYS A 159 -42.69 8.51 -3.95
C LYS A 159 -43.97 7.97 -3.32
N LYS A 160 -44.76 8.83 -2.69
CA LYS A 160 -46.18 8.55 -2.40
C LYS A 160 -46.94 9.85 -2.12
N LYS A 161 -47.34 10.55 -3.18
CA LYS A 161 -48.47 11.51 -3.22
C LYS A 161 -48.66 12.00 -4.65
N GLU A 162 -49.34 11.17 -5.44
CA GLU A 162 -50.34 11.63 -6.42
C GLU A 162 -51.65 10.93 -6.07
#